data_AF-A0A1S2KCX9-F1
#
_entry.id   AF-A0A1S2KCX9-F1
#
_cell.length_a   1.000
_cell.length_b   1.000
_cell.length_c   1.000
_cell.angle_alpha   90.00
_cell.angle_beta   90.00
_cell.angle_gamma   90.00
#
_symmetry.space_group_name_H-M   'P 1'
#
loop_
_entity.id
_entity.type
_entity.pdbx_description
1 polymer ?
#
loop_
_entity_poly.entity_id
_entity_poly.type
_entity_poly.pdbx_seq_one_letter_code
_entity_poly.pdbx_strand_id
1 'polypeptide(L)'
;MVGLGAGHLSLLAVMARDDIGAWVQKGLWAAVPLAPADAPTQAALRNELTFWAGPGSFSVPLLLLGCLVWHLAGRGVAVPPWVGWGLAAWCVLGAVLLVPSPFVLGAVAGVLVVLAARRRAAAAGASGAPTSSAAAGADPVR
;
A
#
# COMPACT_ATOMS: atom_id res chain seq x y z
N MET A 1 -1.27 2.09 6.18
CA MET A 1 -0.28 1.37 5.34
C MET A 1 0.93 0.93 6.17
N VAL A 2 1.72 1.87 6.72
CA VAL A 2 2.88 1.56 7.57
C VAL A 2 2.54 0.59 8.70
N GLY A 3 1.56 0.92 9.54
CA GLY A 3 1.15 0.04 10.65
C GLY A 3 0.65 -1.34 10.21
N LEU A 4 -0.03 -1.43 9.06
CA LEU A 4 -0.51 -2.71 8.51
C LEU A 4 0.66 -3.60 8.07
N GLY A 5 1.58 -3.05 7.27
CA GLY A 5 2.74 -3.78 6.79
C GLY A 5 3.71 -4.16 7.91
N ALA A 6 4.05 -3.20 8.78
CA ALA A 6 4.94 -3.44 9.91
C ALA A 6 4.33 -4.41 10.92
N GLY A 7 3.03 -4.26 11.25
CA GLY A 7 2.32 -5.15 12.16
C GLY A 7 2.24 -6.58 11.64
N HIS A 8 1.90 -6.75 10.36
CA HIS A 8 1.83 -8.07 9.71
C HIS A 8 3.19 -8.77 9.71
N LEU A 9 4.26 -8.06 9.31
CA LEU A 9 5.61 -8.60 9.29
C LEU A 9 6.10 -8.94 10.70
N SER A 10 5.82 -8.09 11.70
CA SER A 10 6.22 -8.33 13.08
C SER A 10 5.50 -9.53 13.68
N LEU A 11 4.19 -9.65 13.44
CA LEU A 11 3.39 -10.78 13.90
C LEU A 11 3.90 -12.10 13.33
N LEU A 12 4.17 -12.13 12.01
CA LEU A 12 4.73 -13.33 11.38
C LEU A 12 6.14 -13.65 11.84
N ALA A 13 6.98 -12.64 12.07
CA ALA A 13 8.32 -12.85 12.62
C ALA A 13 8.26 -13.54 13.99
N VAL A 14 7.28 -13.19 14.81
CA VAL A 14 7.06 -13.83 16.13
C VAL A 14 6.50 -15.25 15.97
N MET A 15 5.48 -15.43 15.13
CA MET A 15 4.79 -16.72 14.98
C MET A 15 5.65 -17.78 14.28
N ALA A 16 6.49 -17.37 13.34
CA ALA A 16 7.32 -18.27 12.52
C ALA A 16 8.80 -18.18 12.87
N ARG A 17 9.12 -17.79 14.11
CA ARG A 17 10.50 -17.57 14.57
C ARG A 17 11.42 -18.77 14.33
N ASP A 18 10.91 -19.99 14.46
CA ASP A 18 11.70 -21.21 14.35
C ASP A 18 12.04 -21.51 12.87
N ASP A 19 11.08 -21.30 11.95
CA ASP A 19 11.31 -21.38 10.49
C ASP A 19 12.30 -20.31 10.04
N ILE A 20 12.13 -19.07 10.51
CA ILE A 20 13.03 -17.95 10.20
C ILE A 20 14.44 -18.22 10.74
N GLY A 21 14.56 -18.76 11.95
CA GLY A 21 15.83 -19.17 12.53
C GLY A 21 16.52 -20.23 11.66
N ALA A 22 15.76 -21.19 11.13
CA ALA A 22 16.28 -22.19 10.20
C ALA A 22 16.75 -21.57 8.89
N TRP A 23 16.07 -20.55 8.34
CA TRP A 23 16.53 -19.83 7.15
C TRP A 23 17.83 -19.06 7.41
N VAL A 24 17.98 -18.45 8.57
CA VAL A 24 19.23 -17.76 8.93
C VAL A 24 20.39 -18.75 9.01
N GLN A 25 20.16 -19.95 9.54
CA GLN A 25 21.19 -20.98 9.68
C GLN A 25 21.51 -21.70 8.36
N LYS A 26 20.49 -21.99 7.53
CA LYS A 26 20.59 -22.79 6.30
C LYS A 26 20.67 -21.94 5.02
N GLY A 27 20.58 -20.62 5.16
CA GLY A 27 20.49 -19.66 4.06
C GLY A 27 19.04 -19.38 3.64
N LEU A 28 18.77 -18.16 3.17
CA LEU A 28 17.44 -17.71 2.71
C LEU A 28 16.85 -18.57 1.59
N TRP A 29 17.70 -19.25 0.82
CA TRP A 29 17.32 -20.20 -0.23
C TRP A 29 16.54 -21.42 0.32
N ALA A 30 16.67 -21.71 1.61
CA ALA A 30 15.91 -22.75 2.29
C ALA A 30 14.43 -22.40 2.48
N ALA A 31 14.03 -21.14 2.26
CA ALA A 31 12.65 -20.69 2.38
C ALA A 31 11.76 -21.19 1.22
N VAL A 32 12.30 -21.22 0.00
CA VAL A 32 11.62 -21.71 -1.21
C VAL A 32 12.60 -22.57 -2.02
N PRO A 33 12.53 -23.91 -1.90
CA PRO A 33 13.40 -24.81 -2.64
C PRO A 33 13.18 -24.65 -4.16
N LEU A 34 14.23 -24.29 -4.90
CA LEU A 34 14.17 -24.12 -6.36
C LEU A 34 14.25 -25.45 -7.13
N ALA A 35 14.68 -26.53 -6.46
CA ALA A 35 14.76 -27.85 -7.05
C ALA A 35 13.41 -28.58 -6.92
N PRO A 36 12.92 -29.24 -7.98
CA PRO A 36 11.75 -30.10 -7.89
C PRO A 36 12.01 -31.20 -6.85
N ALA A 37 11.17 -31.29 -5.82
CA ALA A 37 11.09 -32.47 -4.99
C ALA A 37 10.11 -33.45 -5.63
N ASP A 38 10.45 -34.75 -5.64
CA ASP A 38 9.60 -35.80 -6.21
C ASP A 38 8.20 -35.85 -5.56
N ALA A 39 8.08 -35.36 -4.32
CA ALA A 39 6.82 -34.99 -3.68
C ALA A 39 7.05 -33.95 -2.54
N PRO A 40 6.22 -32.88 -2.44
CA PRO A 40 6.34 -31.91 -1.36
C PRO A 40 5.89 -32.52 -0.02
N THR A 41 6.74 -32.42 1.00
CA THR A 41 6.38 -32.80 2.37
C THR A 41 5.49 -31.73 3.01
N GLN A 42 4.69 -32.09 4.02
CA GLN A 42 3.89 -31.12 4.79
C GLN A 42 4.75 -30.01 5.40
N ALA A 43 5.94 -30.35 5.88
CA ALA A 43 6.89 -29.39 6.43
C ALA A 43 7.40 -28.40 5.37
N ALA A 44 7.66 -28.88 4.14
CA ALA A 44 8.08 -28.03 3.02
C ALA A 44 6.97 -27.04 2.61
N LEU A 45 5.72 -27.51 2.49
CA LEU A 45 4.57 -26.66 2.18
C LEU A 45 4.35 -25.58 3.25
N ARG A 46 4.47 -25.93 4.53
CA ARG A 46 4.36 -24.95 5.63
C ARG A 46 5.46 -23.89 5.54
N ASN A 47 6.70 -24.31 5.30
CA ASN A 47 7.84 -23.40 5.18
C ASN A 47 7.68 -22.42 4.00
N GLU A 48 7.20 -22.90 2.86
CA GLU A 48 6.90 -22.06 1.70
C GLU A 48 5.76 -21.08 1.97
N LEU A 49 4.66 -21.54 2.61
CA LEU A 49 3.57 -20.67 3.04
C LEU A 49 4.05 -19.59 4.02
N THR A 50 4.93 -19.93 4.96
CA THR A 50 5.55 -18.96 5.88
C THR A 50 6.31 -17.88 5.11
N PHE A 51 7.06 -18.25 4.07
CA PHE A 51 7.78 -17.28 3.24
C PHE A 51 6.82 -16.32 2.52
N TRP A 52 5.83 -16.85 1.83
CA TRP A 52 4.86 -16.04 1.07
C TRP A 52 3.94 -15.21 1.96
N ALA A 53 3.65 -15.69 3.17
CA ALA A 53 2.92 -14.91 4.16
C ALA A 53 3.78 -13.77 4.72
N GLY A 54 5.10 -13.96 4.86
CA GLY A 54 6.02 -13.02 5.50
C GLY A 54 6.87 -12.22 4.51
N PRO A 55 8.18 -12.54 4.32
CA PRO A 55 9.09 -11.76 3.49
C PRO A 55 8.64 -11.63 2.02
N GLY A 56 8.06 -12.68 1.44
CA GLY A 56 7.55 -12.69 0.07
C GLY A 56 6.17 -12.03 -0.08
N SER A 57 5.59 -11.54 1.02
CA SER A 57 4.24 -10.97 1.01
C SER A 57 4.18 -9.55 0.45
N PHE A 58 2.96 -9.11 0.19
CA PHE A 58 2.67 -7.72 -0.18
C PHE A 58 2.86 -6.71 0.98
N SER A 59 3.19 -7.18 2.19
CA SER A 59 3.37 -6.32 3.36
C SER A 59 4.61 -5.42 3.26
N VAL A 60 5.70 -5.91 2.65
CA VAL A 60 6.91 -5.11 2.43
C VAL A 60 6.63 -3.97 1.43
N PRO A 61 6.07 -4.22 0.23
CA PRO A 61 5.63 -3.15 -0.67
C PRO A 61 4.67 -2.15 -0.01
N LEU A 62 3.70 -2.61 0.78
CA LEU A 62 2.75 -1.74 1.49
C LEU A 62 3.41 -0.87 2.54
N LEU A 63 4.39 -1.39 3.27
CA LEU A 63 5.17 -0.65 4.24
C LEU A 63 5.96 0.46 3.54
N LEU A 64 6.71 0.12 2.48
CA LEU A 64 7.50 1.07 1.70
C LEU A 64 6.61 2.16 1.07
N LEU A 65 5.50 1.76 0.46
CA LEU A 65 4.52 2.70 -0.11
C LEU A 65 3.94 3.60 0.98
N GLY A 66 3.62 3.06 2.15
CA GLY A 66 3.18 3.83 3.30
C GLY A 66 4.21 4.89 3.74
N CYS A 67 5.48 4.51 3.84
CA CYS A 67 6.58 5.41 4.17
C CYS A 67 6.76 6.49 3.11
N LEU A 68 6.67 6.12 1.82
CA LEU A 68 6.76 7.07 0.70
C LEU A 68 5.62 8.08 0.72
N VAL A 69 4.37 7.61 0.87
CA VAL A 69 3.20 8.49 0.97
C VAL A 69 3.33 9.44 2.16
N TRP A 70 3.79 8.93 3.31
CA TRP A 70 4.04 9.76 4.50
C TRP A 70 5.11 10.82 4.23
N HIS A 71 6.24 10.43 3.64
CA HIS A 71 7.33 11.32 3.30
C HIS A 71 6.88 12.44 2.35
N LEU A 72 6.13 12.09 1.30
CA LEU A 72 5.59 13.06 0.34
C LEU A 72 4.56 14.00 0.99
N ALA A 73 3.68 13.46 1.84
CA ALA A 73 2.69 14.25 2.58
C ALA A 73 3.36 15.28 3.49
N GLY A 74 4.43 14.90 4.21
CA GLY A 74 5.22 15.80 5.05
C GLY A 74 5.93 16.91 4.27
N ARG A 75 6.18 16.72 2.97
CA ARG A 75 6.76 17.73 2.07
C ARG A 75 5.73 18.53 1.27
N GLY A 76 4.45 18.32 1.55
CA GLY A 76 3.37 18.99 0.82
C GLY A 76 3.11 18.43 -0.59
N VAL A 77 3.84 17.41 -1.03
CA VAL A 77 3.76 16.82 -2.38
C VAL A 77 2.55 15.88 -2.46
N ALA A 78 1.70 16.09 -3.47
CA ALA A 78 0.53 15.25 -3.68
C ALA A 78 0.92 13.93 -4.34
N VAL A 79 0.36 12.84 -3.84
CA VAL A 79 0.43 11.52 -4.50
C VAL A 79 -0.61 11.48 -5.62
N PRO A 80 -0.25 11.01 -6.83
CA PRO A 80 -1.22 10.90 -7.92
C PRO A 80 -2.40 9.99 -7.57
N PRO A 81 -3.64 10.35 -7.95
CA PRO A 81 -4.84 9.59 -7.59
C PRO A 81 -4.87 8.18 -8.19
N TRP A 82 -4.21 7.95 -9.33
CA TRP A 82 -4.13 6.61 -9.95
C TRP A 82 -3.41 5.60 -9.05
N VAL A 83 -2.47 6.04 -8.19
CA VAL A 83 -1.80 5.18 -7.21
C VAL A 83 -2.80 4.69 -6.17
N GLY A 84 -3.66 5.59 -5.69
CA GLY A 84 -4.71 5.25 -4.73
C GLY A 84 -5.74 4.28 -5.31
N TRP A 85 -6.14 4.48 -6.58
CA TRP A 85 -7.06 3.58 -7.27
C TRP A 85 -6.46 2.21 -7.55
N GLY A 86 -5.23 2.15 -8.07
CA GLY A 86 -4.55 0.88 -8.32
C GLY A 86 -4.41 0.05 -7.04
N LEU A 87 -4.03 0.70 -5.95
CA LEU A 87 -3.96 0.08 -4.63
C LEU A 87 -5.33 -0.39 -4.13
N ALA A 88 -6.36 0.44 -4.22
CA ALA A 88 -7.70 0.09 -3.78
C ALA A 88 -8.25 -1.11 -4.56
N ALA A 89 -8.10 -1.12 -5.89
CA ALA A 89 -8.54 -2.21 -6.75
C ALA A 89 -7.81 -3.52 -6.43
N TRP A 90 -6.49 -3.47 -6.28
CA TRP A 90 -5.70 -4.64 -5.88
C TRP A 90 -6.13 -5.17 -4.51
N CYS A 91 -6.37 -4.28 -3.56
CA CYS A 91 -6.78 -4.67 -2.23
C CYS A 91 -8.21 -5.20 -2.16
N VAL A 92 -9.14 -4.69 -2.97
CA VAL A 92 -10.47 -5.28 -3.11
C VAL A 92 -10.37 -6.68 -3.69
N LEU A 93 -9.57 -6.89 -4.74
CA LEU A 93 -9.35 -8.21 -5.32
C LEU A 93 -8.78 -9.19 -4.28
N GLY A 94 -7.73 -8.79 -3.55
CA GLY A 94 -7.15 -9.59 -2.48
C GLY A 94 -8.11 -9.88 -1.33
N ALA A 95 -8.98 -8.93 -0.97
CA ALA A 95 -9.98 -9.14 0.07
C ALA A 95 -11.03 -10.17 -0.34
N VAL A 96 -11.45 -10.17 -1.61
CA VAL A 96 -12.41 -11.15 -2.15
C VAL A 96 -11.80 -12.55 -2.24
N LEU A 97 -10.54 -12.66 -2.65
CA LEU A 97 -9.90 -13.96 -2.88
C LEU A 97 -9.42 -14.66 -1.60
N LEU A 98 -9.15 -13.92 -0.51
CA LEU A 98 -8.44 -14.43 0.67
C LEU A 98 -9.24 -14.31 1.98
N VAL A 99 -10.58 -14.39 1.93
CA VAL A 99 -11.45 -14.17 3.10
C VAL A 99 -11.14 -15.15 4.25
N PRO A 100 -10.99 -14.69 5.52
CA PRO A 100 -10.96 -13.31 6.00
C PRO A 100 -9.55 -12.69 5.90
N SER A 101 -9.44 -11.49 5.31
CA SER A 101 -8.14 -10.95 4.89
C SER A 101 -7.92 -9.48 5.28
N PRO A 102 -6.67 -9.11 5.64
CA PRO A 102 -6.30 -7.74 6.02
C PRO A 102 -6.35 -6.76 4.83
N PHE A 103 -6.56 -7.25 3.61
CA PHE A 103 -6.62 -6.42 2.42
C PHE A 103 -7.75 -5.40 2.44
N VAL A 104 -8.83 -5.61 3.22
CA VAL A 104 -9.89 -4.60 3.42
C VAL A 104 -9.30 -3.29 3.95
N LEU A 105 -8.34 -3.34 4.89
CA LEU A 105 -7.67 -2.15 5.43
C LEU A 105 -6.78 -1.48 4.38
N GLY A 106 -6.18 -2.27 3.49
CA GLY A 106 -5.43 -1.76 2.33
C GLY A 106 -6.33 -1.00 1.35
N ALA A 107 -7.55 -1.50 1.10
CA ALA A 107 -8.52 -0.84 0.24
C ALA A 107 -8.95 0.52 0.79
N VAL A 108 -9.23 0.59 2.10
CA VAL A 108 -9.52 1.85 2.80
C VAL A 108 -8.37 2.86 2.62
N ALA A 109 -7.13 2.41 2.80
CA ALA A 109 -5.96 3.27 2.62
C ALA A 109 -5.83 3.78 1.16
N GLY A 110 -6.10 2.95 0.15
CA GLY A 110 -6.11 3.37 -1.25
C GLY A 110 -7.16 4.45 -1.53
N VAL A 111 -8.38 4.29 -1.00
CA VAL A 111 -9.45 5.30 -1.10
C VAL A 111 -9.04 6.62 -0.45
N LEU A 112 -8.41 6.58 0.72
CA LEU A 112 -7.93 7.78 1.41
C LEU A 112 -6.88 8.55 0.58
N VAL A 113 -5.99 7.86 -0.14
CA VAL A 113 -5.04 8.51 -1.06
C VAL A 113 -5.77 9.25 -2.18
N VAL A 114 -6.79 8.63 -2.78
CA VAL A 114 -7.62 9.28 -3.82
C VAL A 114 -8.31 10.52 -3.26
N LEU A 115 -8.93 10.42 -2.08
CA LEU A 115 -9.62 11.54 -1.45
C LEU A 115 -8.67 12.70 -1.13
N ALA A 116 -7.46 12.39 -0.64
CA ALA A 116 -6.44 13.39 -0.36
C ALA A 116 -6.00 14.14 -1.63
N ALA A 117 -5.82 13.44 -2.75
CA ALA A 117 -5.47 14.05 -4.03
C ALA A 117 -6.58 14.98 -4.55
N ARG A 118 -7.84 14.54 -4.47
CA ARG A 118 -9.00 15.33 -4.92
C ARG A 118 -9.19 16.61 -4.11
N ARG A 119 -9.03 16.52 -2.77
CA ARG A 119 -9.14 17.70 -1.89
C ARG A 119 -8.08 18.77 -2.20
N ARG A 120 -6.85 18.36 -2.50
CA ARG A 120 -5.79 19.29 -2.91
C ARG A 120 -6.07 19.95 -4.25
N ALA A 121 -6.56 19.20 -5.24
CA ALA A 121 -6.93 19.76 -6.53
C ALA A 121 -8.06 20.80 -6.41
N ALA A 122 -9.07 20.53 -5.57
CA ALA A 122 -10.15 21.49 -5.30
C ALA A 122 -9.65 22.77 -4.62
N ALA A 123 -8.76 22.66 -3.63
CA ALA A 123 -8.17 23.83 -2.95
C ALA A 123 -7.30 24.69 -3.88
N ALA A 124 -6.56 24.07 -4.79
CA ALA A 124 -5.77 24.78 -5.80
C ALA A 124 -6.67 25.54 -6.79
N GLY A 125 -7.79 24.95 -7.22
CA GLY A 125 -8.75 25.61 -8.11
C GLY A 125 -9.45 26.81 -7.47
N ALA A 126 -9.77 26.75 -6.18
CA ALA A 126 -10.39 27.86 -5.45
C ALA A 126 -9.44 29.06 -5.25
N SER A 127 -8.13 28.81 -5.16
CA SER A 127 -7.11 29.87 -4.98
C SER A 127 -6.75 30.59 -6.29
N GLY A 128 -7.09 30.00 -7.44
CA GLY A 128 -6.80 30.55 -8.77
C GLY A 128 -7.99 31.27 -9.43
N ALA A 129 -9.13 31.41 -8.75
CA ALA A 129 -10.28 32.12 -9.29
C ALA A 129 -9.94 33.62 -9.44
N PRO A 130 -9.96 34.20 -10.66
CA PRO A 130 -9.73 35.62 -10.83
C PRO A 130 -10.86 36.38 -10.15
N THR A 131 -10.52 37.30 -9.25
CA THR A 131 -11.45 38.35 -8.80
C THR A 131 -11.81 39.20 -10.00
N SER A 132 -12.87 38.81 -10.71
CA SER A 132 -13.55 39.65 -11.69
C SER A 132 -14.24 40.80 -10.93
N SER A 133 -13.46 41.84 -10.63
CA SER A 133 -13.95 43.10 -10.08
C SER A 133 -13.10 44.25 -10.65
N ALA A 134 -13.18 44.42 -11.96
CA ALA A 134 -12.85 45.62 -12.75
C ALA A 134 -13.21 45.26 -14.20
N ALA A 135 -14.18 45.84 -14.92
CA ALA A 135 -14.82 47.13 -14.79
C ALA A 135 -16.30 47.01 -15.20
N ALA A 136 -17.20 47.24 -14.25
CA ALA A 136 -18.54 47.74 -14.52
C ALA A 136 -18.48 49.23 -14.18
N GLY A 137 -18.13 50.06 -15.16
CA GLY A 137 -17.90 51.49 -14.92
C GLY A 137 -17.33 52.21 -16.13
N ALA A 138 -18.11 52.32 -17.21
CA ALA A 138 -18.04 53.43 -18.13
C ALA A 138 -19.43 53.63 -18.75
N ASP A 139 -19.99 54.80 -18.47
CA ASP A 139 -21.36 55.26 -18.69
C ASP A 139 -21.86 55.20 -20.15
N PRO A 140 -23.20 55.19 -20.35
CA PRO A 140 -23.82 55.48 -21.64
C PRO A 140 -23.92 57.00 -21.81
N VAL A 141 -23.18 57.56 -22.77
CA VAL A 141 -23.47 58.90 -23.30
C VAL A 141 -23.98 58.77 -24.73
N ARG A 142 -25.15 59.39 -24.93
CA ARG A 142 -25.94 59.53 -26.14
C ARG A 142 -25.15 60.06 -27.34
#